data_AF-A0A7L3WFY0-F1
#
_entry.id   AF-A0A7L3WFY0-F1
#
_cell.length_a   1.000
_cell.length_b   1.000
_cell.length_c   1.000
_cell.angle_alpha   90.00
_cell.angle_beta   90.00
_cell.angle_gamma   90.00
#
_symmetry.space_group_name_H-M   'P 1'
#
loop_
_entity.id
_entity.type
_entity.pdbx_description
1 polymer ?
#
loop_
_entity_poly.entity_id
_entity_poly.type
_entity_poly.pdbx_seq_one_letter_code
_entity_poly.pdbx_strand_id
1 'polypeptide(L)'
;YGRYIRSALRQEKGLSAIADLLTHDSERVVKAASGALRNLAVDSRNKELIGKHAIPNLVKNLPGGQQIPAKNLPEDTVVSILNTINEVIVDNLEAAKKLRETQGIEKLVLINKSGNRSEREVRAAALVLQTVWGYKELRKPLEKEGWKKSDFQVNLNNASRTQGGNSFDDSTL
;
A
#
# COMPACT_ATOMS: atom_id res chain seq x y z
N TYR A 1 -18.22 -16.98 16.14
CA TYR A 1 -17.02 -16.55 16.89
C TYR A 1 -16.23 -15.38 16.27
N GLY A 2 -15.92 -15.36 14.97
CA GLY A 2 -15.12 -14.27 14.36
C GLY A 2 -15.69 -12.84 14.48
N ARG A 3 -17.03 -12.66 14.48
CA ARG A 3 -17.66 -11.34 14.67
C ARG A 3 -17.45 -10.76 16.08
N TYR A 4 -17.38 -11.61 17.11
CA TYR A 4 -17.20 -11.16 18.49
C TYR A 4 -15.75 -10.72 18.75
N ILE A 5 -14.76 -11.42 18.18
CA ILE A 5 -13.34 -11.06 18.30
C ILE A 5 -13.04 -9.73 17.58
N ARG A 6 -13.61 -9.52 16.38
CA ARG A 6 -13.53 -8.23 15.67
C ARG A 6 -14.19 -7.08 16.43
N SER A 7 -15.23 -7.38 17.22
CA SER A 7 -15.93 -6.41 18.04
C SER A 7 -15.21 -6.12 19.36
N ALA A 8 -14.53 -7.11 19.96
CA ALA A 8 -13.75 -6.95 21.19
C ALA A 8 -12.43 -6.20 20.96
N LEU A 9 -11.81 -6.36 19.78
CA LEU A 9 -10.67 -5.54 19.34
C LEU A 9 -11.02 -4.08 19.05
N ARG A 10 -12.31 -3.66 19.15
CA ARG A 10 -12.77 -2.27 18.95
C ARG A 10 -12.35 -1.29 20.05
N GLN A 11 -11.61 -1.71 21.06
CA GLN A 11 -10.99 -0.74 21.95
C GLN A 11 -9.78 -0.15 21.24
N GLU A 12 -9.64 1.19 21.20
CA GLU A 12 -8.46 1.90 20.68
C GLU A 12 -7.14 1.22 21.10
N LYS A 13 -7.12 0.66 22.32
CA LYS A 13 -5.99 -0.09 22.89
C LYS A 13 -5.60 -1.34 22.09
N GLY A 14 -6.57 -2.12 21.59
CA GLY A 14 -6.29 -3.35 20.83
C GLY A 14 -5.76 -3.06 19.42
N LEU A 15 -6.29 -2.03 18.78
CA LEU A 15 -5.81 -1.56 17.47
C LEU A 15 -4.43 -0.89 17.56
N SER A 16 -4.20 -0.09 18.59
CA SER A 16 -2.88 0.46 18.87
C SER A 16 -1.86 -0.65 19.13
N ALA A 17 -2.20 -1.66 19.94
CA ALA A 17 -1.30 -2.78 20.20
C ALA A 17 -0.91 -3.54 18.92
N ILE A 18 -1.84 -3.79 17.99
CA ILE A 18 -1.51 -4.41 16.70
C ILE A 18 -0.68 -3.47 15.81
N ALA A 19 -0.97 -2.16 15.83
CA ALA A 19 -0.16 -1.18 15.11
C ALA A 19 1.26 -1.06 15.67
N ASP A 20 1.45 -1.27 16.98
CA ASP A 20 2.76 -1.26 17.63
C ASP A 20 3.59 -2.48 17.23
N LEU A 21 2.96 -3.63 16.95
CA LEU A 21 3.66 -4.82 16.42
C LEU A 21 4.32 -4.55 15.06
N LEU A 22 3.87 -3.55 14.29
CA LEU A 22 4.55 -3.13 13.07
C LEU A 22 5.93 -2.52 13.35
N THR A 23 6.20 -2.02 14.56
CA THR A 23 7.51 -1.45 14.90
C THR A 23 8.55 -2.51 15.25
N HIS A 24 8.12 -3.76 15.49
CA HIS A 24 8.98 -4.85 15.91
C HIS A 24 10.10 -5.16 14.89
N ASP A 25 11.26 -5.59 15.37
CA ASP A 25 12.39 -5.99 14.52
C ASP A 25 12.16 -7.32 13.78
N SER A 26 11.15 -8.10 14.19
CA SER A 26 10.87 -9.39 13.61
C SER A 26 9.95 -9.22 12.40
N GLU A 27 10.50 -9.51 11.23
CA GLU A 27 9.75 -9.49 9.98
C GLU A 27 8.49 -10.37 10.03
N ARG A 28 8.56 -11.54 10.68
CA ARG A 28 7.40 -12.43 10.85
C ARG A 28 6.27 -11.75 11.62
N VAL A 29 6.62 -10.98 12.65
CA VAL A 29 5.65 -10.21 13.45
C VAL A 29 5.03 -9.09 12.60
N VAL A 30 5.85 -8.36 11.84
CA VAL A 30 5.37 -7.30 10.93
C VAL A 30 4.41 -7.87 9.88
N LYS A 31 4.74 -9.00 9.26
CA LYS A 31 3.87 -9.69 8.28
C LYS A 31 2.55 -10.13 8.90
N ALA A 32 2.60 -10.75 10.08
CA ALA A 32 1.39 -11.18 10.79
C ALA A 32 0.50 -10.00 11.20
N ALA A 33 1.09 -8.91 11.71
CA ALA A 33 0.37 -7.69 12.08
C ALA A 33 -0.28 -7.03 10.84
N SER A 34 0.46 -6.91 9.72
CA SER A 34 -0.07 -6.42 8.44
C SER A 34 -1.26 -7.25 7.95
N GLY A 35 -1.16 -8.59 8.00
CA GLY A 35 -2.27 -9.48 7.64
C GLY A 35 -3.48 -9.35 8.55
N ALA A 36 -3.26 -9.24 9.87
CA ALA A 36 -4.33 -9.04 10.84
C ALA A 36 -5.05 -7.70 10.60
N LEU A 37 -4.32 -6.61 10.40
CA LEU A 37 -4.88 -5.29 10.10
C LEU A 37 -5.69 -5.30 8.80
N ARG A 38 -5.22 -5.98 7.76
CA ARG A 38 -5.95 -6.12 6.50
C ARG A 38 -7.30 -6.83 6.71
N ASN A 39 -7.31 -7.91 7.46
CA ASN A 39 -8.53 -8.64 7.78
C ASN A 39 -9.51 -7.80 8.64
N LEU A 40 -8.99 -6.94 9.51
CA LEU A 40 -9.80 -6.03 10.32
C LEU A 40 -10.34 -4.85 9.49
N ALA A 41 -9.61 -4.39 8.48
CA ALA A 41 -9.97 -3.29 7.59
C ALA A 41 -11.15 -3.61 6.66
N VAL A 42 -11.54 -4.88 6.54
CA VAL A 42 -12.76 -5.29 5.81
C VAL A 42 -14.03 -4.68 6.41
N ASP A 43 -14.06 -4.41 7.72
CA ASP A 43 -15.16 -3.67 8.36
C ASP A 43 -14.87 -2.16 8.29
N SER A 44 -15.74 -1.41 7.62
CA SER A 44 -15.60 0.04 7.43
C SER A 44 -15.43 0.83 8.74
N ARG A 45 -16.04 0.36 9.84
CA ARG A 45 -15.91 1.00 11.16
C ARG A 45 -14.52 0.81 11.75
N ASN A 46 -13.90 -0.34 11.52
CA ASN A 46 -12.54 -0.59 11.97
C ASN A 46 -11.54 0.14 11.06
N LYS A 47 -11.86 0.22 9.76
CA LYS A 47 -11.03 0.88 8.75
C LYS A 47 -10.69 2.33 9.13
N GLU A 48 -11.62 3.08 9.69
CA GLU A 48 -11.40 4.45 10.17
C GLU A 48 -10.32 4.51 11.28
N LEU A 49 -10.49 3.71 12.33
CA LEU A 49 -9.53 3.64 13.44
C LEU A 49 -8.16 3.10 12.99
N ILE A 50 -8.15 2.08 12.12
CA ILE A 50 -6.91 1.55 11.53
C ILE A 50 -6.21 2.63 10.70
N GLY A 51 -6.96 3.41 9.93
CA GLY A 51 -6.43 4.54 9.16
C GLY A 51 -5.67 5.54 10.04
N LYS A 52 -6.23 5.87 11.20
CA LYS A 52 -5.64 6.81 12.16
C LYS A 52 -4.35 6.28 12.81
N HIS A 53 -4.34 5.01 13.21
CA HIS A 53 -3.28 4.46 14.06
C HIS A 53 -2.23 3.62 13.32
N ALA A 54 -2.63 2.89 12.27
CA ALA A 54 -1.75 1.94 11.58
C ALA A 54 -1.01 2.56 10.39
N ILE A 55 -1.62 3.51 9.66
CA ILE A 55 -0.99 4.11 8.46
C ILE A 55 0.42 4.67 8.75
N PRO A 56 0.67 5.44 9.82
CA PRO A 56 2.01 5.94 10.11
C PRO A 56 3.04 4.80 10.29
N ASN A 57 2.65 3.72 10.97
CA ASN A 57 3.54 2.59 11.22
C ASN A 57 3.72 1.70 9.97
N LEU A 58 2.69 1.55 9.14
CA LEU A 58 2.77 0.85 7.85
C LEU A 58 3.71 1.59 6.90
N VAL A 59 3.56 2.92 6.78
CA VAL A 59 4.45 3.78 5.97
C VAL A 59 5.87 3.77 6.50
N LYS A 60 6.05 3.71 7.82
CA LYS A 60 7.38 3.55 8.40
C LYS A 60 8.04 2.26 7.88
N ASN A 61 7.34 1.15 7.79
CA ASN A 61 7.95 -0.10 7.30
C ASN A 61 8.13 -0.16 5.77
N LEU A 62 7.62 0.80 4.99
CA LEU A 62 7.86 0.80 3.55
C LEU A 62 9.32 1.13 3.22
N PRO A 63 9.92 0.42 2.25
CA PRO A 63 11.25 0.74 1.75
C PRO A 63 11.25 2.08 1.02
N GLY A 64 12.35 2.83 1.15
CA GLY A 64 12.48 4.18 0.62
C GLY A 64 12.26 5.25 1.70
N GLY A 65 13.08 6.30 1.68
CA GLY A 65 13.12 7.37 2.68
C GLY A 65 14.38 7.35 3.56
N GLN A 66 14.58 8.39 4.38
CA GLN A 66 15.73 8.57 5.27
C GLN A 66 15.64 7.71 6.56
N GLN A 67 15.09 6.50 6.48
CA GLN A 67 15.03 5.66 7.67
C GLN A 67 16.37 5.03 7.96
N ILE A 68 16.90 5.40 9.13
CA ILE A 68 18.14 4.88 9.68
C ILE A 68 17.74 4.13 10.96
N PRO A 69 17.90 2.80 11.04
CA PRO A 69 18.39 1.89 10.00
C PRO A 69 17.32 1.56 8.94
N ALA A 70 17.75 1.34 7.69
CA ALA A 70 16.85 0.87 6.65
C ALA A 70 16.44 -0.58 6.96
N LYS A 71 15.16 -0.82 7.24
CA LYS A 71 14.64 -2.19 7.39
C LYS A 71 14.62 -2.87 6.02
N ASN A 72 15.55 -3.80 5.79
CA ASN A 72 15.56 -4.67 4.62
C ASN A 72 14.52 -5.79 4.79
N LEU A 73 13.24 -5.43 4.61
CA LEU A 73 12.15 -6.40 4.59
C LEU A 73 12.14 -7.16 3.25
N PRO A 74 11.82 -8.45 3.23
CA PRO A 74 11.68 -9.20 1.99
C PRO A 74 10.43 -8.79 1.24
N GLU A 75 10.43 -9.11 -0.05
CA GLU A 75 9.37 -8.80 -1.01
C GLU A 75 7.96 -9.11 -0.46
N ASP A 76 7.74 -10.33 0.03
CA ASP A 76 6.43 -10.76 0.52
C ASP A 76 5.89 -9.90 1.66
N THR A 77 6.77 -9.41 2.53
CA THR A 77 6.39 -8.56 3.65
C THR A 77 6.08 -7.14 3.16
N VAL A 78 6.87 -6.61 2.23
CA VAL A 78 6.59 -5.32 1.58
C VAL A 78 5.25 -5.35 0.83
N VAL A 79 5.02 -6.40 0.03
CA VAL A 79 3.76 -6.61 -0.70
C VAL A 79 2.58 -6.74 0.26
N SER A 80 2.75 -7.43 1.38
CA SER A 80 1.71 -7.51 2.43
C SER A 80 1.37 -6.12 2.97
N ILE A 81 2.37 -5.31 3.31
CA ILE A 81 2.18 -3.95 3.83
C ILE A 81 1.47 -3.07 2.80
N LEU A 82 1.90 -3.10 1.53
CA LEU A 82 1.29 -2.32 0.44
C LEU A 82 -0.19 -2.70 0.25
N ASN A 83 -0.50 -4.00 0.27
CA ASN A 83 -1.89 -4.48 0.19
C ASN A 83 -2.72 -4.07 1.41
N THR A 84 -2.14 -4.10 2.62
CA THR A 84 -2.81 -3.61 3.83
C THR A 84 -3.10 -2.12 3.73
N ILE A 85 -2.14 -1.30 3.27
CA ILE A 85 -2.34 0.13 3.07
C ILE A 85 -3.49 0.35 2.09
N ASN A 86 -3.47 -0.33 0.94
CA ASN A 86 -4.55 -0.21 -0.06
C ASN A 86 -5.91 -0.51 0.55
N GLU A 87 -6.05 -1.63 1.26
CA GLU A 87 -7.31 -2.03 1.91
C GLU A 87 -7.82 -0.97 2.90
N VAL A 88 -6.90 -0.37 3.66
CA VAL A 88 -7.23 0.65 4.67
C VAL A 88 -7.64 1.98 4.04
N ILE A 89 -7.08 2.34 2.88
CA ILE A 89 -7.38 3.61 2.20
C ILE A 89 -8.52 3.51 1.19
N VAL A 90 -8.92 2.32 0.73
CA VAL A 90 -10.08 2.13 -0.15
C VAL A 90 -11.34 2.56 0.60
N ASP A 91 -12.14 3.45 -0.01
CA ASP A 91 -13.33 4.06 0.56
C ASP A 91 -13.10 4.77 1.92
N ASN A 92 -11.88 5.27 2.15
CA ASN A 92 -11.49 5.97 3.37
C ASN A 92 -10.54 7.15 3.06
N LEU A 93 -11.14 8.32 2.80
CA LEU A 93 -10.42 9.55 2.49
C LEU A 93 -9.50 10.00 3.62
N GLU A 94 -9.90 9.84 4.88
CA GLU A 94 -9.10 10.27 6.03
C GLU A 94 -7.81 9.45 6.17
N ALA A 95 -7.88 8.13 5.91
CA ALA A 95 -6.68 7.30 5.84
C ALA A 95 -5.76 7.70 4.68
N ALA A 96 -6.32 8.06 3.52
CA ALA A 96 -5.55 8.54 2.38
C ALA A 96 -4.88 9.91 2.63
N LYS A 97 -5.56 10.83 3.33
CA LYS A 97 -4.95 12.06 3.84
C LYS A 97 -3.81 11.75 4.79
N LYS A 98 -4.00 10.79 5.70
CA LYS A 98 -2.97 10.41 6.66
C LYS A 98 -1.74 9.83 5.97
N LEU A 99 -1.95 8.99 4.95
CA LEU A 99 -0.89 8.45 4.11
C LEU A 99 -0.02 9.57 3.52
N ARG A 100 -0.66 10.63 2.99
CA ARG A 100 0.03 11.83 2.48
C ARG A 100 0.83 12.54 3.57
N GLU A 101 0.22 12.84 4.71
CA GLU A 101 0.87 13.52 5.84
C GLU A 101 2.11 12.77 6.36
N THR A 102 2.10 11.43 6.25
CA THR A 102 3.20 10.57 6.71
C THR A 102 4.32 10.38 5.68
N GLN A 103 4.35 11.17 4.61
CA GLN A 103 5.26 11.03 3.47
C GLN A 103 5.16 9.65 2.78
N GLY A 104 3.96 9.07 2.77
CA GLY A 104 3.71 7.77 2.15
C GLY A 104 3.77 7.81 0.63
N ILE A 105 3.41 8.94 0.02
CA ILE A 105 3.35 9.10 -1.44
C ILE A 105 4.76 9.04 -2.04
N GLU A 106 5.72 9.73 -1.43
CA GLU A 106 7.13 9.75 -1.79
C GLU A 106 7.70 8.33 -1.83
N LYS A 107 7.43 7.55 -0.79
CA LYS A 107 7.88 6.16 -0.68
C LYS A 107 7.22 5.27 -1.73
N LEU A 108 5.92 5.41 -1.93
CA LEU A 108 5.17 4.61 -2.91
C LEU A 108 5.64 4.90 -4.34
N VAL A 109 5.88 6.17 -4.68
CA VAL A 109 6.42 6.55 -6.00
C VAL A 109 7.84 6.02 -6.16
N LEU A 110 8.67 6.07 -5.12
CA LEU A 110 10.02 5.49 -5.14
C LEU A 110 9.97 3.99 -5.42
N ILE A 111 9.07 3.24 -4.77
CA ILE A 111 8.88 1.81 -5.03
C ILE A 111 8.39 1.58 -6.47
N ASN A 112 7.38 2.33 -6.92
CA ASN A 112 6.77 2.20 -8.25
C ASN A 112 7.73 2.56 -9.40
N LYS A 113 8.73 3.40 -9.15
CA LYS A 113 9.73 3.82 -10.16
C LYS A 113 11.09 3.15 -9.99
N SER A 114 11.27 2.30 -8.98
CA SER A 114 12.54 1.64 -8.74
C SER A 114 12.75 0.49 -9.72
N GLY A 115 13.84 0.53 -10.50
CA GLY A 115 14.23 -0.57 -11.40
C GLY A 115 14.73 -1.83 -10.67
N ASN A 116 14.96 -1.76 -9.36
CA ASN A 116 15.49 -2.87 -8.55
C ASN A 116 14.41 -3.56 -7.71
N ARG A 117 13.13 -3.21 -7.90
CA ARG A 117 12.00 -3.80 -7.18
C ARG A 117 11.31 -4.85 -8.04
N SER A 118 10.72 -5.83 -7.37
CA SER A 118 9.93 -6.86 -8.06
C SER A 118 8.68 -6.26 -8.71
N GLU A 119 8.19 -6.90 -9.78
CA GLU A 119 6.92 -6.49 -10.39
C GLU A 119 5.74 -6.54 -9.42
N ARG A 120 5.78 -7.44 -8.42
CA ARG A 120 4.74 -7.58 -7.41
C ARG A 120 4.70 -6.36 -6.48
N GLU A 121 5.87 -5.89 -6.04
CA GLU A 121 5.99 -4.65 -5.26
C GLU A 121 5.53 -3.43 -6.07
N VAL A 122 6.00 -3.31 -7.32
CA VAL A 122 5.63 -2.19 -8.21
C VAL A 122 4.13 -2.17 -8.44
N ARG A 123 3.50 -3.32 -8.77
CA ARG A 123 2.06 -3.41 -8.95
C ARG A 123 1.28 -3.06 -7.69
N ALA A 124 1.68 -3.58 -6.53
CA ALA A 124 1.01 -3.29 -5.26
C ALA A 124 1.11 -1.79 -4.90
N ALA A 125 2.28 -1.16 -5.09
CA ALA A 125 2.47 0.27 -4.88
C ALA A 125 1.64 1.11 -5.86
N ALA A 126 1.58 0.71 -7.13
CA ALA A 126 0.80 1.41 -8.13
C ALA A 126 -0.71 1.38 -7.83
N LEU A 127 -1.24 0.27 -7.29
CA LEU A 127 -2.64 0.20 -6.85
C LEU A 127 -2.94 1.21 -5.73
N VAL A 128 -2.05 1.32 -4.73
CA VAL A 128 -2.19 2.30 -3.66
C VAL A 128 -2.19 3.73 -4.23
N LEU A 129 -1.25 4.02 -5.14
CA LEU A 129 -1.14 5.32 -5.82
C LEU A 129 -2.40 5.66 -6.62
N GLN A 130 -2.96 4.69 -7.35
CA GLN A 130 -4.21 4.85 -8.08
C GLN A 130 -5.39 5.15 -7.16
N THR A 131 -5.51 4.43 -6.05
CA THR A 131 -6.55 4.67 -5.04
C THR A 131 -6.45 6.10 -4.49
N VAL A 132 -5.23 6.56 -4.16
CA VAL A 132 -5.00 7.94 -3.70
C VAL A 132 -5.41 8.97 -4.76
N TRP A 133 -5.01 8.78 -6.02
CA TRP A 133 -5.33 9.70 -7.12
C TRP A 133 -6.83 9.69 -7.51
N GLY A 134 -7.55 8.63 -7.12
CA GLY A 134 -9.00 8.52 -7.24
C GLY A 134 -9.74 9.58 -6.43
N TYR A 135 -9.20 9.99 -5.27
CA TYR A 135 -9.79 11.02 -4.41
C TYR A 135 -9.61 12.41 -5.01
N LYS A 136 -10.72 13.03 -5.44
CA LYS A 136 -10.72 14.36 -6.06
C LYS A 136 -10.19 15.43 -5.09
N GLU A 137 -10.45 15.25 -3.80
CA GLU A 137 -10.05 16.11 -2.70
C GLU A 137 -8.52 16.12 -2.48
N LEU A 138 -7.84 15.03 -2.83
CA LEU A 138 -6.39 14.91 -2.69
C LEU A 138 -5.61 15.41 -3.91
N ARG A 139 -6.25 15.56 -5.08
CA ARG A 139 -5.56 16.01 -6.31
C ARG A 139 -4.94 17.39 -6.17
N LYS A 140 -5.71 18.39 -5.75
CA LYS A 140 -5.19 19.77 -5.61
C LYS A 140 -4.04 19.85 -4.59
N PRO A 141 -4.12 19.24 -3.40
CA PRO A 141 -2.97 19.14 -2.49
C PRO A 141 -1.74 18.47 -3.13
N LEU A 142 -1.92 17.32 -3.78
CA LEU A 142 -0.81 16.59 -4.40
C LEU A 142 -0.14 17.39 -5.53
N GLU A 143 -0.93 18.07 -6.37
CA GLU A 143 -0.42 18.94 -7.42
C GLU A 143 0.37 20.14 -6.85
N LYS A 144 -0.08 20.72 -5.73
CA LYS A 144 0.67 21.77 -5.01
C LYS A 144 1.99 21.27 -4.43
N GLU A 145 2.03 20.01 -4.03
CA GLU A 145 3.26 19.32 -3.58
C GLU A 145 4.18 18.92 -4.75
N GLY A 146 3.76 19.19 -6.00
CA GLY A 146 4.54 18.93 -7.21
C GLY A 146 4.27 17.58 -7.87
N TRP A 147 3.32 16.80 -7.36
CA TRP A 147 2.95 15.50 -7.91
C TRP A 147 2.04 15.64 -9.12
N LYS A 148 2.27 14.81 -10.14
CA LYS A 148 1.44 14.75 -11.36
C LYS A 148 0.87 13.36 -11.57
N LYS A 149 -0.22 13.26 -12.34
CA LYS A 149 -0.89 11.98 -12.66
C LYS A 149 0.07 10.90 -13.16
N SER A 150 1.10 11.25 -13.94
CA SER A 150 2.09 10.29 -14.45
C SER A 150 2.97 9.66 -13.36
N ASP A 151 3.08 10.28 -12.19
CA ASP A 151 3.78 9.69 -11.04
C ASP A 151 2.98 8.55 -10.39
N PHE A 152 1.66 8.57 -10.57
CA PHE A 152 0.71 7.55 -10.07
C PHE A 152 0.31 6.55 -11.16
N GLN A 153 0.90 6.64 -12.36
CA GLN A 153 0.70 5.64 -13.39
C GLN A 153 1.52 4.39 -13.08
N VAL A 154 0.93 3.25 -13.44
CA VAL A 154 1.58 1.96 -13.35
C VAL A 154 2.70 1.91 -14.40
N ASN A 155 3.97 1.90 -14.00
CA ASN A 155 5.08 1.65 -14.91
C ASN A 155 5.25 0.14 -15.11
N LEU A 156 4.29 -0.50 -15.81
CA LEU A 156 4.46 -1.88 -16.29
C LEU A 156 5.37 -1.96 -17.53
N ASN A 157 6.04 -0.87 -17.90
CA ASN A 157 6.77 -0.72 -19.16
C ASN A 157 8.07 -1.53 -19.31
N ASN A 158 8.32 -2.54 -18.47
CA ASN A 158 9.36 -3.55 -18.74
C ASN A 158 8.83 -4.98 -18.96
N ALA A 159 7.50 -5.20 -18.98
CA ALA A 159 6.92 -6.55 -19.12
C ALA A 159 6.03 -6.74 -20.36
N SER A 160 6.26 -6.00 -21.45
CA SER A 160 5.54 -6.24 -22.71
C SER A 160 6.42 -6.06 -23.94
N ARG A 161 7.43 -6.94 -24.09
CA ARG A 161 7.96 -7.36 -25.40
C ARG A 161 8.37 -8.83 -25.35
N THR A 162 7.37 -9.71 -25.34
CA THR A 162 7.41 -11.08 -25.87
C THR A 162 5.98 -11.61 -25.97
N GLN A 163 5.12 -10.92 -26.72
CA GLN A 163 4.07 -11.63 -27.46
C GLN A 163 4.52 -11.61 -28.93
N GLY A 164 5.27 -12.65 -29.29
CA GLY A 164 5.50 -13.00 -30.69
C GLY A 164 4.15 -13.28 -31.32
N GLY A 165 3.87 -12.55 -32.41
CA GLY A 165 2.56 -12.48 -33.04
C GLY A 165 2.08 -13.83 -33.55
N ASN A 166 0.85 -14.17 -33.17
CA ASN A 166 0.07 -15.20 -33.83
C ASN A 166 -0.82 -14.48 -34.87
N SER A 167 -0.22 -14.15 -36.02
CA SER A 167 -0.98 -13.69 -37.18
C SER A 167 -1.43 -14.93 -37.95
N PHE A 168 -2.67 -15.34 -37.72
CA PHE A 168 -3.40 -16.16 -38.68
C PHE A 168 -3.72 -15.26 -39.87
N ASP A 169 -3.05 -15.48 -41.01
CA ASP A 169 -3.53 -15.01 -42.31
C ASP A 169 -3.83 -16.26 -43.14
N ASP A 170 -5.12 -16.55 -43.18
CA ASP A 170 -5.79 -17.44 -44.12
C ASP A 170 -6.01 -16.64 -45.40
N SER A 171 -5.40 -17.05 -46.52
CA SER A 171 -6.01 -17.00 -47.86
C SER A 171 -5.03 -17.34 -49.00
N THR A 172 -5.51 -18.24 -49.85
CA THR A 172 -5.35 -18.29 -51.34
C THR A 172 -4.47 -19.39 -51.93
N LEU A 173 -5.18 -20.36 -52.52
CA LEU A 173 -4.90 -21.19 -53.72
C LEU A 173 -3.68 -22.13 -53.73
#